data_AF-A0A2L0CDP3-F1
#
_entry.id   AF-A0A2L0CDP3-F1
#
_cell.length_a   1.000
_cell.length_b   1.000
_cell.length_c   1.000
_cell.angle_alpha   90.00
_cell.angle_beta   90.00
_cell.angle_gamma   90.00
#
_symmetry.space_group_name_H-M   'P 1'
#
loop_
_entity.id
_entity.type
_entity.pdbx_description
1 polymer ?
#
loop_
_entity_poly.entity_id
_entity_poly.type
_entity_poly.pdbx_seq_one_letter_code
_entity_poly.pdbx_strand_id
1 'polypeptide(L)'
;LGAAMFWIRVGSQSVVYTGDYNMTPDRHLGAAWIDKCRPDLLISESTYATTIRDSKRCRERDFLKKVHECIDRGGKVLIPVFALGRAQELCILLETYWERMNLKVPVYFALGLTEKANNYYKMFITWTNQKIRKTFVQRNMFDFKHIKPFDRQYIDNPGPMVVFAT
;
A
#
# COMPACT_ATOMS: atom_id res chain seq x y z
N LEU A 1 2.24 -3.97 7.04
CA LEU A 1 2.01 -5.37 7.47
C LEU A 1 2.57 -5.53 8.87
N GLY A 2 1.87 -6.18 9.79
CA GLY A 2 2.41 -6.46 11.13
C GLY A 2 2.13 -5.44 12.23
N ALA A 3 1.44 -4.34 11.94
CA ALA A 3 0.91 -3.46 12.98
C ALA A 3 -0.13 -4.21 13.82
N ALA A 4 -0.15 -3.95 15.13
CA ALA A 4 -1.03 -4.61 16.09
C ALA A 4 -1.49 -3.63 17.16
N MET A 5 -2.68 -3.88 17.68
CA MET A 5 -3.18 -3.24 18.90
C MET A 5 -2.97 -4.20 20.07
N PHE A 6 -2.59 -3.67 21.23
CA PHE A 6 -2.35 -4.45 22.43
C PHE A 6 -3.43 -4.16 23.47
N TRP A 7 -4.17 -5.21 23.85
CA TRP A 7 -5.02 -5.19 25.04
C TRP A 7 -4.26 -5.82 26.20
N ILE A 8 -3.88 -5.01 27.17
CA ILE A 8 -3.05 -5.41 28.32
C ILE A 8 -3.94 -5.42 29.56
N ARG A 9 -3.89 -6.50 30.34
CA ARG A 9 -4.65 -6.64 31.58
C ARG A 9 -3.72 -7.00 32.74
N VAL A 10 -3.81 -6.24 33.83
CA VAL A 10 -3.08 -6.47 35.08
C VAL A 10 -4.08 -6.40 36.23
N GLY A 11 -4.39 -7.56 36.82
CA GLY A 11 -5.45 -7.67 37.83
C GLY A 11 -6.83 -7.28 37.27
N SER A 12 -7.48 -6.32 37.93
CA SER A 12 -8.76 -5.76 37.50
C SER A 12 -8.65 -4.62 36.49
N GLN A 13 -7.44 -4.10 36.24
CA GLN A 13 -7.20 -2.97 35.36
C GLN A 13 -6.80 -3.42 33.96
N SER A 14 -7.17 -2.63 32.96
CA SER A 14 -6.93 -2.93 31.55
C SER A 14 -6.66 -1.69 30.70
N VAL A 15 -5.73 -1.82 29.76
CA VAL A 15 -5.31 -0.76 28.84
C VAL A 15 -5.37 -1.27 27.41
N VAL A 16 -5.86 -0.45 26.49
CA VAL A 16 -5.69 -0.67 25.05
C VAL A 16 -4.71 0.36 24.51
N TYR A 17 -3.62 -0.11 23.90
CA TYR A 17 -2.71 0.71 23.11
C TYR A 17 -2.90 0.37 21.62
N THR A 18 -3.33 1.34 20.83
CA THR A 18 -3.67 1.09 19.41
C THR A 18 -2.48 1.12 18.48
N GLY A 19 -1.42 1.88 18.83
CA GLY A 19 -0.47 2.36 17.82
C GLY A 19 -1.19 3.11 16.70
N ASP A 20 -0.63 3.06 15.48
CA ASP A 20 -1.28 3.62 14.30
C ASP A 20 -2.26 2.61 13.70
N TYR A 21 -3.51 3.03 13.49
CA TYR A 21 -4.58 2.14 13.02
C TYR A 21 -5.43 2.78 11.94
N ASN A 22 -6.03 1.93 11.10
CA ASN A 22 -6.95 2.35 10.08
C ASN A 22 -8.16 1.42 10.05
N MET A 23 -9.35 1.99 10.20
CA MET A 23 -10.61 1.26 10.15
C MET A 23 -11.07 0.97 8.72
N THR A 24 -10.51 1.66 7.71
CA THR A 24 -10.81 1.38 6.31
C THR A 24 -9.84 0.34 5.76
N PRO A 25 -10.33 -0.81 5.25
CA PRO A 25 -9.44 -1.84 4.73
C PRO A 25 -8.67 -1.35 3.48
N ASP A 26 -7.40 -1.72 3.43
CA ASP A 26 -6.55 -1.52 2.26
C ASP A 26 -6.68 -2.71 1.28
N ARG A 27 -6.09 -2.61 0.08
CA ARG A 27 -6.14 -3.71 -0.91
C ARG A 27 -5.43 -4.94 -0.39
N HIS A 28 -4.36 -4.74 0.37
CA HIS A 28 -3.55 -5.81 0.94
C HIS A 28 -3.74 -6.03 2.45
N LEU A 29 -4.22 -5.04 3.21
CA LEU A 29 -4.45 -5.16 4.66
C LEU A 29 -5.94 -5.11 5.00
N GLY A 30 -6.30 -5.77 6.11
CA GLY A 30 -7.66 -5.66 6.67
C GLY A 30 -7.87 -4.34 7.39
N ALA A 31 -9.11 -4.10 7.80
CA ALA A 31 -9.40 -3.05 8.79
C ALA A 31 -8.79 -3.45 10.14
N ALA A 32 -8.42 -2.44 10.94
CA ALA A 32 -8.10 -2.68 12.34
C ALA A 32 -9.27 -3.38 13.05
N TRP A 33 -8.95 -4.37 13.87
CA TRP A 33 -9.92 -5.19 14.58
C TRP A 33 -9.45 -5.47 15.99
N ILE A 34 -10.37 -5.36 16.94
CA ILE A 34 -10.20 -5.73 18.34
C ILE A 34 -11.51 -6.34 18.80
N ASP A 35 -11.45 -7.27 19.75
CA ASP A 35 -12.63 -7.79 20.42
C ASP A 35 -13.44 -6.66 21.08
N LYS A 36 -14.71 -6.93 21.37
CA LYS A 36 -15.55 -6.00 22.14
C LYS A 36 -15.09 -5.95 23.60
N CYS A 37 -13.98 -5.27 23.85
CA CYS A 37 -13.43 -5.01 25.18
C CYS A 37 -13.95 -3.68 25.75
N ARG A 38 -13.87 -3.52 27.08
CA ARG A 38 -14.14 -2.26 27.79
C ARG A 38 -12.90 -1.92 28.63
N PRO A 39 -11.87 -1.29 28.04
CA PRO A 39 -10.65 -0.97 28.78
C PRO A 39 -10.87 0.20 29.75
N ASP A 40 -10.11 0.22 30.83
CA ASP A 40 -10.08 1.33 31.79
C ASP A 40 -9.33 2.54 31.21
N LEU A 41 -8.33 2.29 30.37
CA LEU A 41 -7.56 3.32 29.65
C LEU A 41 -7.42 2.97 28.16
N LEU A 42 -7.69 3.95 27.30
CA LEU A 42 -7.42 3.87 25.86
C LEU A 42 -6.32 4.87 25.50
N ILE A 43 -5.22 4.36 24.94
CA ILE A 43 -4.13 5.15 24.37
C ILE A 43 -4.22 5.01 22.84
N SER A 44 -4.62 6.09 22.17
CA SER A 44 -4.84 6.14 20.73
C SER A 44 -4.01 7.23 20.07
N GLU A 45 -3.60 6.99 18.82
CA GLU A 45 -3.12 8.07 17.95
C GLU A 45 -4.27 9.03 17.57
N SER A 46 -3.90 10.22 17.07
CA SER A 46 -4.84 11.23 16.56
C SER A 46 -4.34 11.91 15.29
N THR A 47 -3.56 11.19 14.46
CA THR A 47 -2.83 11.72 13.29
C THR A 47 -3.67 12.61 12.37
N TYR A 48 -4.94 12.28 12.12
CA TYR A 48 -5.82 13.09 11.28
C TYR A 48 -6.81 13.97 12.05
N ALA A 49 -7.11 13.66 13.32
CA ALA A 49 -8.08 14.34 14.18
C ALA A 49 -9.34 14.86 13.45
N THR A 50 -9.33 16.13 13.03
CA THR A 50 -10.44 16.84 12.39
C THR A 50 -10.47 16.74 10.85
N THR A 51 -9.46 16.12 10.25
CA THR A 51 -9.33 16.01 8.79
C THR A 51 -10.30 14.96 8.25
N ILE A 52 -11.32 15.42 7.54
CA ILE A 52 -12.24 14.55 6.82
C ILE A 52 -11.58 14.09 5.52
N ARG A 53 -11.49 12.78 5.31
CA ARG A 53 -10.88 12.20 4.12
C ARG A 53 -11.94 11.79 3.11
N ASP A 54 -11.67 12.10 1.85
CA ASP A 54 -12.45 11.57 0.74
C ASP A 54 -12.45 10.03 0.75
N SER A 55 -13.53 9.49 0.18
CA SER A 55 -13.66 8.05 0.00
C SER A 55 -12.43 7.48 -0.71
N LYS A 56 -12.02 6.27 -0.29
CA LYS A 56 -10.89 5.57 -0.90
C LYS A 56 -11.02 5.51 -2.43
N ARG A 57 -12.22 5.21 -2.93
CA ARG A 57 -12.52 5.09 -4.36
C ARG A 57 -12.31 6.41 -5.11
N CYS A 58 -12.71 7.54 -4.54
CA CYS A 58 -12.46 8.86 -5.15
C CYS A 58 -10.96 9.13 -5.24
N ARG A 59 -10.23 8.95 -4.13
CA ARG A 59 -8.78 9.20 -4.10
C ARG A 59 -8.00 8.31 -5.08
N GLU A 60 -8.34 7.03 -5.17
CA GLU A 60 -7.71 6.12 -6.13
C GLU A 60 -8.00 6.52 -7.57
N ARG A 61 -9.24 6.87 -7.90
CA ARG A 61 -9.62 7.34 -9.23
C ARG A 61 -8.86 8.61 -9.60
N ASP A 62 -8.82 9.58 -8.70
CA ASP A 62 -8.20 10.87 -8.96
C ASP A 62 -6.67 10.74 -9.07
N PHE A 63 -6.06 9.86 -8.27
CA PHE A 63 -4.65 9.47 -8.44
C PHE A 63 -4.39 8.86 -9.81
N LEU A 64 -5.14 7.82 -10.19
CA LEU A 64 -4.97 7.14 -11.48
C LEU A 64 -5.19 8.08 -12.67
N LYS A 65 -6.18 8.97 -12.57
CA LYS A 65 -6.45 10.00 -13.58
C LYS A 65 -5.22 10.90 -13.78
N LYS A 66 -4.65 11.45 -12.71
CA LYS A 66 -3.46 12.31 -12.77
C LYS A 66 -2.25 11.59 -13.36
N VAL A 67 -2.04 10.33 -12.97
CA VAL A 67 -0.95 9.50 -13.52
C VAL A 67 -1.15 9.28 -15.02
N HIS A 68 -2.35 8.85 -15.42
CA HIS A 68 -2.69 8.57 -16.82
C HIS A 68 -2.54 9.82 -17.70
N GLU A 69 -3.11 10.95 -17.29
CA GLU A 69 -3.02 12.20 -18.05
C GLU A 69 -1.58 12.69 -18.21
N CYS A 70 -0.72 12.43 -17.22
CA CYS A 70 0.70 12.80 -17.33
C CYS A 70 1.43 11.93 -18.37
N ILE A 71 1.26 10.61 -18.32
CA ILE A 71 1.93 9.69 -19.25
C ILE A 71 1.38 9.82 -20.68
N ASP A 72 0.10 10.15 -20.85
CA ASP A 72 -0.53 10.35 -22.15
C ASP A 72 0.03 11.60 -22.87
N ARG A 73 0.40 12.63 -22.10
CA ARG A 73 1.15 13.80 -22.60
C ARG A 73 2.65 13.53 -22.82
N GLY A 74 3.11 12.28 -22.67
CA GLY A 74 4.53 11.91 -22.77
C GLY A 74 5.38 12.31 -21.56
N GLY A 75 4.75 12.72 -20.45
CA GLY A 75 5.43 13.16 -19.23
C GLY A 75 5.93 12.00 -18.35
N LYS A 76 6.86 12.31 -17.45
CA LYS A 76 7.36 11.39 -16.43
C LYS A 76 6.62 11.62 -15.10
N VAL A 77 6.22 10.55 -14.43
CA VAL A 77 5.55 10.59 -13.12
C VAL A 77 6.51 10.09 -12.05
N LEU A 78 6.78 10.95 -11.06
CA LEU A 78 7.56 10.59 -9.88
C LEU A 78 6.63 10.42 -8.68
N ILE A 79 6.70 9.28 -8.00
CA ILE A 79 5.86 8.94 -6.84
C ILE A 79 6.78 8.71 -5.63
N PRO A 80 6.99 9.73 -4.77
CA PRO A 80 7.80 9.58 -3.57
C PRO A 80 7.03 8.80 -2.50
N VAL A 81 7.54 7.64 -2.12
CA VAL A 81 6.93 6.74 -1.13
C VAL A 81 8.00 5.98 -0.38
N PHE A 82 7.74 5.65 0.89
CA PHE A 82 8.58 4.70 1.61
C PHE A 82 8.56 3.32 0.94
N ALA A 83 9.69 2.60 1.00
CA ALA A 83 9.84 1.27 0.38
C ALA A 83 8.85 0.21 0.91
N LEU A 84 8.23 0.46 2.07
CA LEU A 84 7.35 -0.45 2.79
C LEU A 84 6.02 0.21 3.16
N GLY A 85 4.94 -0.56 3.13
CA GLY A 85 3.60 -0.13 3.53
C GLY A 85 2.81 0.44 2.35
N ARG A 86 2.79 1.77 2.22
CA ARG A 86 1.92 2.43 1.23
C ARG A 86 2.38 2.19 -0.22
N ALA A 87 3.67 1.96 -0.44
CA ALA A 87 4.19 1.57 -1.74
C ALA A 87 3.51 0.31 -2.30
N GLN A 88 3.39 -0.75 -1.51
CA GLN A 88 2.76 -2.01 -1.95
C GLN A 88 1.29 -1.80 -2.35
N GLU A 89 0.54 -0.97 -1.62
CA GLU A 89 -0.84 -0.61 -1.97
C GLU A 89 -0.91 0.07 -3.35
N LEU A 90 -0.01 1.02 -3.62
CA LEU A 90 0.04 1.76 -4.87
C LEU A 90 0.53 0.89 -6.03
N CYS A 91 1.48 -0.02 -5.80
CA CYS A 91 1.91 -0.99 -6.80
C CYS A 91 0.76 -1.90 -7.24
N ILE A 92 -0.02 -2.44 -6.30
CA ILE A 92 -1.19 -3.27 -6.62
C ILE A 92 -2.23 -2.44 -7.41
N LEU A 93 -2.45 -1.18 -7.03
CA LEU A 93 -3.36 -0.28 -7.71
C LEU A 93 -2.93 -0.02 -9.16
N LEU A 94 -1.66 0.36 -9.39
CA LEU A 94 -1.14 0.62 -10.73
C LEU A 94 -1.08 -0.66 -11.57
N GLU A 95 -0.62 -1.79 -11.03
CA GLU A 95 -0.57 -3.07 -11.75
C GLU A 95 -1.97 -3.46 -12.28
N THR A 96 -2.99 -3.37 -11.43
CA THR A 96 -4.38 -3.67 -11.83
C THR A 96 -4.88 -2.70 -12.89
N TYR A 97 -4.49 -1.43 -12.80
CA TYR A 97 -4.89 -0.41 -13.77
C TYR A 97 -4.19 -0.58 -15.12
N TRP A 98 -2.89 -0.92 -15.11
CA TRP A 98 -2.09 -1.21 -16.30
C TRP A 98 -2.64 -2.40 -17.06
N GLU A 99 -2.97 -3.50 -16.35
CA GLU A 99 -3.61 -4.67 -16.97
C GLU A 99 -4.96 -4.31 -17.58
N ARG A 100 -5.80 -3.55 -16.87
CA ARG A 100 -7.14 -3.19 -17.34
C ARG A 100 -7.12 -2.27 -18.57
N MET A 101 -6.20 -1.32 -18.60
CA MET A 101 -6.10 -0.33 -19.66
C MET A 101 -5.12 -0.74 -20.78
N ASN A 102 -4.48 -1.91 -20.65
CA ASN A 102 -3.46 -2.43 -21.55
C ASN A 102 -2.33 -1.42 -21.84
N LEU A 103 -1.86 -0.73 -20.79
CA LEU A 103 -0.82 0.29 -20.90
C LEU A 103 0.55 -0.36 -21.05
N LYS A 104 1.34 0.15 -22.00
CA LYS A 104 2.71 -0.31 -22.26
C LYS A 104 3.79 0.59 -21.66
N VAL A 105 3.40 1.74 -21.09
CA VAL A 105 4.31 2.69 -20.45
C VAL A 105 5.02 1.99 -19.30
N PRO A 106 6.36 2.07 -19.19
CA PRO A 106 7.09 1.37 -18.16
C PRO A 106 6.82 1.96 -16.77
N VAL A 107 6.59 1.08 -15.81
CA VAL A 107 6.52 1.42 -14.39
C VAL A 107 7.74 0.86 -13.70
N TYR A 108 8.45 1.72 -12.99
CA TYR A 108 9.67 1.36 -12.29
C TYR A 108 9.54 1.59 -10.80
N PHE A 109 10.24 0.76 -10.05
CA PHE A 109 10.43 0.93 -8.62
C PHE A 109 11.92 1.12 -8.33
N ALA A 110 12.28 2.24 -7.68
CA ALA A 110 13.66 2.53 -7.28
C ALA A 110 14.28 1.35 -6.54
N LEU A 111 15.46 0.91 -7.02
CA LEU A 111 16.22 -0.20 -6.44
C LEU A 111 16.58 0.08 -4.97
N GLY A 112 16.49 -0.96 -4.13
CA GLY A 112 16.79 -0.89 -2.70
C GLY A 112 16.03 -1.93 -1.87
N LEU A 113 15.50 -1.49 -0.72
CA LEU A 113 14.74 -2.31 0.25
C LEU A 113 13.52 -3.03 -0.33
N THR A 114 13.02 -2.62 -1.50
CA THR A 114 11.73 -3.06 -2.04
C THR A 114 11.72 -4.52 -2.48
N GLU A 115 12.80 -5.04 -3.05
CA GLU A 115 12.85 -6.47 -3.45
C GLU A 115 12.80 -7.37 -2.21
N LYS A 116 13.59 -7.04 -1.19
CA LYS A 116 13.55 -7.70 0.11
C LYS A 116 12.18 -7.54 0.77
N ALA A 117 11.60 -6.34 0.72
CA ALA A 117 10.26 -6.06 1.21
C ALA A 117 9.23 -6.98 0.55
N ASN A 118 9.23 -7.07 -0.79
CA ASN A 118 8.31 -7.93 -1.52
C ASN A 118 8.47 -9.40 -1.08
N ASN A 119 9.70 -9.88 -0.88
CA ASN A 119 9.94 -11.22 -0.35
C ASN A 119 9.31 -11.42 1.04
N TYR A 120 9.42 -10.44 1.95
CA TYR A 120 8.74 -10.51 3.25
C TYR A 120 7.21 -10.50 3.12
N TYR A 121 6.64 -9.67 2.22
CA TYR A 121 5.19 -9.68 1.97
C TYR A 121 4.71 -11.02 1.38
N LYS A 122 5.53 -11.66 0.53
CA LYS A 122 5.27 -13.01 0.00
C LYS A 122 5.34 -14.08 1.10
N MET A 123 6.33 -14.02 1.99
CA MET A 123 6.48 -14.96 3.12
C MET A 123 5.35 -14.82 4.14
N PHE A 124 4.96 -13.60 4.49
CA PHE A 124 3.94 -13.30 5.50
C PHE A 124 2.56 -13.02 4.88
N ILE A 125 2.23 -13.73 3.79
CA ILE A 125 0.94 -13.58 3.10
C ILE A 125 -0.25 -13.84 4.04
N THR A 126 -0.07 -14.68 5.05
CA THR A 126 -1.09 -15.00 6.07
C THR A 126 -1.45 -13.80 6.95
N TRP A 127 -0.70 -12.69 6.92
CA TRP A 127 -0.99 -11.47 7.67
C TRP A 127 -1.75 -10.43 6.83
N THR A 128 -1.98 -10.72 5.54
CA THR A 128 -2.78 -9.89 4.63
C THR A 128 -4.28 -10.19 4.78
N ASN A 129 -5.14 -9.41 4.12
CA ASN A 129 -6.58 -9.66 4.15
C ASN A 129 -6.99 -10.98 3.43
N GLN A 130 -8.21 -11.45 3.68
CA GLN A 130 -8.70 -12.72 3.14
C GLN A 130 -8.76 -12.74 1.60
N LYS A 131 -8.96 -11.58 0.95
CA LYS A 131 -8.99 -11.47 -0.51
C LYS A 131 -7.61 -11.79 -1.11
N ILE A 132 -6.54 -11.25 -0.52
CA ILE A 132 -5.18 -11.56 -0.94
C ILE A 132 -4.89 -13.05 -0.76
N ARG A 133 -5.19 -13.61 0.42
CA ARG A 133 -4.95 -15.03 0.72
C ARG A 133 -5.64 -15.98 -0.26
N LYS A 134 -6.89 -15.72 -0.62
CA LYS A 134 -7.64 -16.52 -1.60
C LYS A 134 -7.04 -16.44 -3.00
N THR A 135 -6.66 -15.24 -3.43
CA THR A 135 -6.10 -15.02 -4.77
C THR A 135 -4.69 -15.58 -4.88
N PHE A 136 -3.92 -15.58 -3.79
CA PHE A 136 -2.53 -16.05 -3.75
C PHE A 136 -2.36 -17.49 -4.28
N VAL A 137 -3.34 -18.37 -4.08
CA VAL A 137 -3.34 -19.75 -4.60
C VAL A 137 -3.29 -19.79 -6.13
N GLN A 138 -3.91 -18.81 -6.79
CA GLN A 138 -3.96 -18.72 -8.25
C GLN A 138 -2.88 -17.78 -8.81
N ARG A 139 -2.63 -16.66 -8.13
CA ARG A 139 -1.68 -15.62 -8.53
C ARG A 139 -1.20 -14.85 -7.32
N ASN A 140 0.11 -14.70 -7.20
CA ASN A 140 0.72 -13.85 -6.19
C ASN A 140 0.53 -12.36 -6.54
N MET A 141 -0.19 -11.62 -5.70
CA MET A 141 -0.46 -10.19 -5.93
C MET A 141 0.74 -9.27 -5.71
N PHE A 142 1.82 -9.78 -5.10
CA PHE A 142 3.10 -9.08 -4.98
C PHE A 142 4.08 -9.47 -6.09
N ASP A 143 3.60 -10.20 -7.10
CA ASP A 143 4.34 -10.51 -8.31
C ASP A 143 3.83 -9.62 -9.45
N PHE A 144 4.50 -8.48 -9.60
CA PHE A 144 4.11 -7.43 -10.53
C PHE A 144 4.69 -7.72 -11.91
N LYS A 145 3.85 -7.75 -12.95
CA LYS A 145 4.29 -7.99 -14.33
C LYS A 145 4.75 -6.70 -15.02
N HIS A 146 4.11 -5.58 -14.68
CA HIS A 146 4.34 -4.29 -15.33
C HIS A 146 5.35 -3.43 -14.57
N ILE A 147 5.57 -3.72 -13.28
CA ILE A 147 6.48 -2.98 -12.41
C ILE A 147 7.84 -3.66 -12.39
N LYS A 148 8.86 -2.96 -12.86
CA LYS A 148 10.24 -3.46 -12.98
C LYS A 148 11.19 -2.69 -12.05
N PRO A 149 12.35 -3.27 -11.69
CA PRO A 149 13.38 -2.51 -10.98
C PRO A 149 13.85 -1.31 -11.82
N PHE A 150 14.04 -0.17 -11.17
CA PHE A 150 14.57 1.04 -11.80
C PHE A 150 16.10 0.98 -11.84
N ASP A 151 16.67 1.10 -13.04
CA ASP A 151 18.09 1.37 -13.22
C ASP A 151 18.31 2.87 -13.43
N ARG A 152 19.40 3.42 -12.89
CA ARG A 152 19.81 4.82 -13.10
C ARG A 152 20.02 5.13 -14.58
N GLN A 153 20.37 4.14 -15.40
CA GLN A 153 20.50 4.29 -16.85
C GLN A 153 19.19 4.73 -17.52
N TYR A 154 18.03 4.46 -16.90
CA TYR A 154 16.73 4.82 -17.45
C TYR A 154 16.32 6.27 -17.15
N ILE A 155 17.08 7.01 -16.33
CA ILE A 155 16.76 8.41 -15.97
C ILE A 155 16.60 9.27 -17.22
N ASP A 156 17.54 9.14 -18.16
CA ASP A 156 17.61 9.96 -19.37
C ASP A 156 16.81 9.37 -20.54
N ASN A 157 16.17 8.21 -20.36
CA ASN A 157 15.37 7.62 -21.43
C ASN A 157 14.28 8.59 -21.88
N PRO A 158 14.14 8.79 -23.21
CA PRO A 158 13.09 9.63 -23.75
C PRO A 158 11.73 8.94 -23.58
N GLY A 159 10.69 9.76 -23.40
CA GLY A 159 9.31 9.29 -23.29
C GLY A 159 8.78 9.13 -21.86
N PRO A 160 7.51 8.70 -21.74
CA PRO A 160 6.82 8.62 -20.47
C PRO A 160 7.31 7.44 -19.65
N MET A 161 7.33 7.63 -18.34
CA MET A 161 7.60 6.57 -17.36
C MET A 161 6.96 6.92 -16.03
N VAL A 162 6.68 5.90 -15.23
CA VAL A 162 6.26 6.08 -13.83
C VAL A 162 7.35 5.50 -12.94
N VAL A 163 7.82 6.27 -11.96
CA VAL A 163 8.90 5.86 -11.05
C VAL A 163 8.45 6.04 -9.61
N PHE A 164 8.40 4.94 -8.85
CA PHE A 164 8.34 5.01 -7.39
C PHE A 164 9.73 5.31 -6.85
N ALA A 165 9.90 6.43 -6.16
CA ALA A 165 11.15 6.83 -5.52
C ALA A 165 11.05 6.65 -4.00
N THR A 166 12.08 6.04 -3.42
CA THR A 166 12.21 5.77 -1.98
C THR A 166 13.36 6.54 -1.38
#